data_AF-R7LCQ5-F1
#
_entry.id   AF-R7LCQ5-F1
#
_cell.length_a   1.000
_cell.length_b   1.000
_cell.length_c   1.000
_cell.angle_alpha   90.00
_cell.angle_beta   90.00
_cell.angle_gamma   90.00
#
_symmetry.space_group_name_H-M   'P 1'
#
loop_
_entity.id
_entity.type
_entity.pdbx_description
1 polymer ?
#
loop_
_entity_poly.entity_id
_entity_poly.type
_entity_poly.pdbx_seq_one_letter_code
_entity_poly.pdbx_strand_id
1 'polypeptide(L)'
;MLIVQYYKKISIPKLQVCLWGVQLDENLQMIQVWKKYKRISNAPWIADEDITPLVMQCVSNHLLKLETKKDKVNVVLDVNANNFISEISNIEIGQEINDDLQQMGKLSDTLLKNIEFDF
;
A
#
# COMPACT_ATOMS: atom_id res chain seq x y z
N MET A 1 -10.05 5.15 3.78
CA MET A 1 -10.29 4.25 2.63
C MET A 1 -9.08 3.31 2.51
N LEU A 2 -9.24 1.99 2.59
CA LEU A 2 -8.09 1.06 2.65
C LEU A 2 -7.21 1.19 1.39
N ILE A 3 -5.89 0.98 1.50
CA ILE A 3 -4.93 1.11 0.39
C ILE A 3 -5.42 0.37 -0.88
N VAL A 4 -5.97 -0.82 -0.72
CA VAL A 4 -6.57 -1.67 -1.77
C VAL A 4 -7.86 -1.12 -2.40
N GLN A 5 -8.54 -0.16 -1.78
CA GLN A 5 -9.65 0.60 -2.39
C GLN A 5 -9.14 1.74 -3.26
N TYR A 6 -8.08 2.41 -2.81
CA TYR A 6 -7.44 3.49 -3.58
C TYR A 6 -6.77 2.95 -4.85
N TYR A 7 -6.25 1.72 -4.77
CA TYR A 7 -5.62 1.02 -5.88
C TYR A 7 -6.46 -0.19 -6.31
N LYS A 8 -7.09 -0.12 -7.49
CA LYS A 8 -7.85 -1.25 -8.08
C LYS A 8 -7.10 -2.60 -8.05
N LYS A 9 -5.77 -2.55 -8.11
CA LYS A 9 -4.84 -3.65 -7.83
C LYS A 9 -3.56 -3.10 -7.23
N ILE A 10 -3.04 -3.76 -6.20
CA ILE A 10 -1.77 -3.39 -5.58
C ILE A 10 -0.78 -4.57 -5.63
N SER A 11 0.44 -4.28 -6.06
CA SER A 11 1.59 -5.19 -5.96
C SER A 11 2.24 -5.04 -4.57
N ILE A 12 2.96 -6.06 -4.11
CA ILE A 12 3.67 -6.02 -2.82
C ILE A 12 4.60 -4.79 -2.70
N PRO A 13 5.47 -4.46 -3.69
CA PRO A 13 6.26 -3.23 -3.69
C PRO A 13 5.46 -1.94 -3.51
N LYS A 14 4.25 -1.89 -4.09
CA LYS A 14 3.39 -0.71 -3.99
C LYS A 14 2.75 -0.64 -2.61
N LEU A 15 2.35 -1.78 -2.06
CA LEU A 15 1.84 -1.88 -0.70
C LEU A 15 2.90 -1.44 0.31
N GLN A 16 4.15 -1.88 0.13
CA GLN A 16 5.31 -1.44 0.93
C GLN A 16 5.47 0.07 0.94
N VAL A 17 5.56 0.70 -0.24
CA VAL A 17 5.75 2.15 -0.34
C VAL A 17 4.55 2.91 0.24
N CYS A 18 3.32 2.41 0.06
CA CYS A 18 2.14 3.02 0.67
C CYS A 18 2.14 2.91 2.20
N LEU A 19 2.47 1.73 2.76
CA LEU A 19 2.55 1.52 4.20
C LEU A 19 3.64 2.37 4.84
N TRP A 20 4.79 2.48 4.18
CA TRP A 20 5.86 3.37 4.62
C TRP A 20 5.44 4.85 4.55
N GLY A 21 4.75 5.24 3.48
CA GLY A 21 4.25 6.60 3.29
C GLY A 21 3.35 7.05 4.45
N VAL A 22 2.36 6.26 4.84
CA VAL A 22 1.39 6.62 5.90
C VAL A 22 1.96 6.59 7.32
N GLN A 23 3.24 6.26 7.51
CA GLN A 23 3.83 6.19 8.85
C GLN A 23 4.26 7.55 9.38
N LEU A 24 4.77 8.43 8.52
CA LEU A 24 5.36 9.72 8.89
C LEU A 24 5.19 10.74 7.76
N ASP A 25 4.96 12.01 8.11
CA ASP A 25 4.82 13.10 7.15
C ASP A 25 6.04 13.25 6.24
N GLU A 26 7.25 13.04 6.75
CA GLU A 26 8.48 13.12 5.96
C GLU A 26 8.51 12.06 4.84
N ASN A 27 7.94 10.88 5.10
CA ASN A 27 7.84 9.81 4.11
C ASN A 27 6.86 10.19 3.00
N LEU A 28 5.71 10.77 3.37
CA LEU A 28 4.73 11.31 2.41
C LEU A 28 5.38 12.37 1.50
N GLN A 29 6.10 13.32 2.08
CA GLN A 29 6.81 14.36 1.33
C GLN A 29 7.87 13.75 0.39
N MET A 30 8.62 12.76 0.86
CA MET A 30 9.62 12.08 0.03
C MET A 30 8.99 11.33 -1.15
N ILE A 31 7.84 10.69 -0.96
CA ILE A 31 7.08 10.06 -2.07
C ILE A 31 6.66 11.11 -3.11
N GLN A 32 6.23 12.29 -2.69
CA GLN A 32 5.87 13.37 -3.62
C GLN A 32 7.09 13.84 -4.43
N VAL A 33 8.24 13.98 -3.77
CA VAL A 33 9.52 14.31 -4.41
C VAL A 33 9.89 13.25 -5.46
N TRP A 34 9.80 11.96 -5.12
CA TRP A 34 10.05 10.86 -6.05
C TRP A 34 9.12 10.85 -7.26
N LYS A 35 7.84 11.17 -7.05
CA LYS A 35 6.88 11.31 -8.15
C LYS A 35 7.26 12.44 -9.10
N LYS A 36 7.68 13.59 -8.56
CA LYS A 36 8.15 14.73 -9.37
C LYS A 36 9.35 14.35 -10.23
N TYR A 37 10.30 13.62 -9.66
CA TYR A 37 11.51 13.17 -10.37
C TYR A 37 11.35 11.85 -11.13
N LYS A 38 10.17 11.23 -11.06
CA LYS A 38 9.85 9.91 -11.63
C LYS A 38 10.86 8.81 -11.26
N ARG A 39 11.40 8.87 -10.04
CA ARG A 39 12.39 7.92 -9.51
C ARG A 39 12.17 7.73 -8.01
N ILE A 40 12.17 6.48 -7.56
CA ILE A 40 12.23 6.09 -6.15
C ILE A 40 13.64 5.57 -5.90
N SER A 41 14.35 6.07 -4.90
CA SER A 41 15.75 5.72 -4.70
C SER A 41 16.15 5.33 -3.27
N ASN A 42 15.25 5.40 -2.28
CA ASN A 42 15.58 5.12 -0.86
C ASN A 42 14.32 4.75 -0.04
N ALA A 43 13.41 3.94 -0.57
CA ALA A 43 12.25 3.49 0.21
C ALA A 43 12.72 2.43 1.20
N PRO A 44 12.55 2.61 2.53
CA PRO A 44 12.89 1.56 3.48
C PRO A 44 12.03 0.35 3.18
N TRP A 45 12.73 -0.75 2.94
CA TRP A 45 12.11 -2.00 2.62
C TRP A 45 11.72 -2.68 3.93
N ILE A 46 10.43 -2.92 4.10
CA ILE A 46 9.99 -3.87 5.11
C ILE A 46 10.24 -5.24 4.50
N ALA A 47 10.97 -6.10 5.20
CA ALA A 47 11.33 -7.42 4.69
C ALA A 47 10.06 -8.21 4.35
N ASP A 48 10.12 -9.04 3.31
CA ASP A 48 8.97 -9.86 2.89
C ASP A 48 8.48 -10.76 4.04
N GLU A 49 9.39 -11.16 4.94
CA GLU A 49 9.11 -11.92 6.16
C GLU A 49 8.28 -11.14 7.20
N ASP A 50 8.29 -9.82 7.18
CA ASP A 50 7.49 -8.97 8.08
C ASP A 50 6.12 -8.60 7.46
N ILE A 51 6.07 -8.40 6.14
CA ILE A 51 4.81 -8.05 5.45
C ILE A 51 3.94 -9.26 5.17
N THR A 52 4.54 -10.39 4.83
CA THR A 52 3.78 -11.60 4.47
C THR A 52 2.87 -12.02 5.62
N PRO A 53 3.32 -12.09 6.89
CA PRO A 53 2.44 -12.40 8.03
C PRO A 53 1.28 -11.41 8.17
N LEU A 54 1.54 -10.10 8.01
CA LEU A 54 0.48 -9.07 8.10
C LEU A 54 -0.55 -9.23 6.99
N VAL A 55 -0.11 -9.41 5.74
CA VAL A 55 -0.99 -9.66 4.60
C VAL A 55 -1.78 -10.95 4.81
N MET A 56 -1.12 -12.03 5.24
CA MET A 56 -1.77 -13.31 5.52
C MET A 56 -2.78 -13.20 6.65
N GLN A 57 -2.50 -12.43 7.70
CA GLN A 57 -3.44 -12.17 8.79
C GLN A 57 -4.67 -11.40 8.28
N CYS A 58 -4.49 -10.39 7.42
CA CYS A 58 -5.62 -9.71 6.79
C CYS A 58 -6.43 -10.63 5.86
N VAL A 59 -5.78 -11.59 5.20
CA VAL A 59 -6.46 -12.61 4.39
C VAL A 59 -7.23 -13.60 5.26
N SER A 60 -6.62 -14.09 6.35
CA SER A 60 -7.26 -14.98 7.32
C SER A 60 -8.46 -14.33 8.01
N ASN A 61 -8.45 -13.01 8.19
CA ASN A 61 -9.57 -12.25 8.73
C ASN A 61 -10.61 -11.82 7.68
N HIS A 62 -10.51 -12.33 6.44
CA HIS A 62 -11.43 -12.00 5.34
C HIS A 62 -11.52 -10.49 5.04
N LEU A 63 -10.45 -9.74 5.30
CA LEU A 63 -10.32 -8.32 4.95
C LEU A 63 -9.71 -8.16 3.56
N LEU A 64 -8.76 -9.03 3.23
CA LEU A 64 -8.09 -9.10 1.94
C LEU A 64 -8.25 -10.50 1.32
N LYS A 65 -8.08 -10.59 0.01
CA LYS A 65 -7.93 -11.85 -0.72
C LYS A 65 -6.76 -11.74 -1.70
N LEU A 66 -6.14 -12.88 -1.98
CA LEU A 66 -5.06 -12.98 -2.97
C LEU A 66 -5.65 -13.36 -4.34
N GLU A 67 -5.34 -12.58 -5.36
CA GLU A 67 -5.68 -12.87 -6.75
C GLU A 67 -4.40 -13.12 -7.57
N THR A 68 -4.20 -14.37 -7.97
CA THR A 68 -3.11 -14.76 -8.88
C THR A 68 -3.56 -14.58 -10.32
N LYS A 69 -2.86 -13.75 -11.10
CA LYS A 69 -3.08 -13.62 -12.55
C LYS A 69 -1.76 -13.81 -13.29
N LYS A 70 -1.72 -14.86 -14.14
CA LYS A 70 -0.49 -15.35 -14.77
C LYS A 70 0.54 -15.65 -13.68
N ASP A 71 1.59 -14.84 -13.58
CA ASP A 71 2.71 -15.04 -12.66
C ASP A 71 2.81 -13.94 -11.57
N LYS A 72 1.73 -13.17 -11.37
CA LYS A 72 1.69 -12.09 -10.36
C LYS A 72 0.60 -12.35 -9.33
N VAL A 73 1.00 -12.37 -8.06
CA VAL A 73 0.10 -12.31 -6.90
C VAL A 73 -0.30 -10.85 -6.67
N ASN A 74 -1.59 -10.57 -6.65
CA ASN A 74 -2.14 -9.26 -6.27
C ASN A 74 -2.91 -9.42 -4.97
N VAL A 75 -2.85 -8.41 -4.12
CA VAL A 75 -3.69 -8.31 -2.93
C VAL A 75 -4.87 -7.40 -3.26
N VAL A 76 -6.09 -7.82 -2.96
CA VAL A 76 -7.31 -7.03 -3.18
C VAL A 76 -8.25 -7.19 -1.97
N LEU A 77 -9.29 -6.36 -1.85
CA LEU A 77 -10.30 -6.55 -0.82
C LEU A 77 -11.08 -7.85 -1.03
N ASP A 78 -11.37 -8.51 0.09
CA ASP A 78 -12.37 -9.56 0.10
C ASP A 78 -13.78 -8.95 -0.04
N VAL A 79 -14.71 -9.74 -0.57
CA VAL A 79 -16.11 -9.34 -0.80
C VAL A 79 -16.82 -9.00 0.51
N ASN A 80 -16.35 -9.57 1.63
CA ASN A 80 -16.91 -9.39 2.96
C ASN A 80 -16.32 -8.21 3.76
N ALA A 81 -15.32 -7.48 3.24
CA ALA A 81 -14.62 -6.43 3.98
C ALA A 81 -15.44 -5.14 4.20
N ASN A 82 -16.64 -5.04 3.63
CA ASN A 82 -17.41 -3.79 3.56
C ASN A 82 -17.81 -3.23 4.95
N ASN A 83 -18.15 -4.09 5.90
CA ASN A 83 -18.54 -3.63 7.25
C ASN A 83 -17.36 -3.03 8.01
N PHE A 84 -16.21 -3.72 8.00
CA PHE A 84 -14.97 -3.23 8.60
C PHE A 84 -14.53 -1.89 7.99
N ILE A 85 -14.66 -1.74 6.68
CA ILE A 85 -14.33 -0.50 5.97
C ILE A 85 -15.27 0.63 6.38
N SER A 86 -16.57 0.36 6.48
CA SER A 86 -17.56 1.35 6.91
C SER A 86 -17.28 1.82 8.32
N GLU A 87 -16.89 0.90 9.21
CA GLU A 87 -16.56 1.22 10.60
C GLU A 87 -15.28 2.04 10.69
N ILE A 88 -14.20 1.61 10.02
CA ILE A 88 -12.90 2.31 10.11
C ILE A 88 -12.91 3.68 9.43
N SER A 89 -13.76 3.88 8.41
CA SER A 89 -13.88 5.18 7.73
C SER A 89 -14.53 6.26 8.62
N ASN A 90 -15.16 5.86 9.73
CA ASN A 90 -15.76 6.77 10.71
C ASN A 90 -14.82 7.06 11.90
N ILE A 91 -13.63 6.47 11.92
CA ILE A 91 -12.62 6.69 12.96
C ILE A 91 -11.61 7.72 12.42
N GLU A 92 -11.17 8.64 13.28
CA GLU A 92 -10.20 9.71 12.95
C GLU A 92 -8.96 9.17 12.24
N ILE A 93 -8.36 8.10 12.75
CA ILE A 93 -7.20 7.45 12.13
C ILE A 93 -7.48 6.92 10.71
N GLY A 94 -8.71 6.52 10.42
CA GLY A 94 -9.12 6.06 9.09
C GLY A 94 -9.29 7.19 8.08
N GLN A 95 -9.60 8.40 8.57
CA GLN A 95 -9.60 9.64 7.78
C GLN A 95 -8.18 10.16 7.55
N GLU A 96 -7.32 10.17 8.58
CA GLU A 96 -5.91 10.53 8.44
C GLU A 96 -5.21 9.67 7.38
N ILE A 97 -5.31 8.34 7.50
CA ILE A 97 -4.75 7.41 6.49
C ILE A 97 -5.32 7.67 5.10
N ASN A 98 -6.60 8.05 5.01
CA ASN A 98 -7.22 8.36 3.72
C ASN A 98 -6.63 9.61 3.08
N ASP A 99 -6.42 10.65 3.87
CA ASP A 99 -5.90 11.93 3.41
C ASP A 99 -4.42 11.79 3.01
N ASP A 100 -3.64 11.02 3.78
CA ASP A 100 -2.27 10.65 3.43
C ASP A 100 -2.19 9.93 2.08
N LEU A 101 -3.07 8.94 1.87
CA LEU A 101 -3.13 8.20 0.60
C LEU A 101 -3.54 9.10 -0.57
N GLN A 102 -4.44 10.06 -0.33
CA GLN A 102 -4.80 11.06 -1.34
C GLN A 102 -3.62 11.98 -1.66
N GLN A 103 -2.89 12.43 -0.63
CA GLN A 103 -1.72 13.28 -0.74
C GLN A 103 -0.57 12.57 -1.47
N MET A 104 -0.38 11.27 -1.23
CA MET A 104 0.56 10.44 -1.99
C MET A 104 0.16 10.31 -3.45
N GLY A 105 -1.15 10.20 -3.74
CA GLY A 105 -1.69 9.97 -5.08
C GLY A 105 -1.26 8.63 -5.69
N LYS A 106 -1.67 8.34 -6.93
CA LYS A 106 -1.40 7.03 -7.55
C LYS A 106 0.09 6.77 -7.83
N LEU A 107 0.61 5.67 -7.28
CA LEU A 107 1.91 5.07 -7.63
C LEU A 107 1.77 4.08 -8.81
N SER A 108 2.53 4.32 -9.88
CA SER A 108 2.59 3.41 -11.04
C SER A 108 3.68 2.36 -10.84
N ASP A 109 3.50 1.18 -11.44
CA ASP A 109 4.52 0.13 -11.38
C ASP A 109 5.84 0.57 -12.04
N THR A 110 5.77 1.52 -12.99
CA THR A 110 6.95 2.10 -13.64
C THR A 110 7.80 2.93 -12.68
N LEU A 111 7.19 3.63 -11.71
CA LEU A 111 7.94 4.37 -10.68
C LEU A 111 8.72 3.44 -9.76
N LEU A 112 8.21 2.22 -9.57
CA LEU A 112 8.80 1.19 -8.72
C LEU A 112 9.91 0.40 -9.43
N LYS A 113 10.08 0.53 -10.75
CA LYS A 113 11.12 -0.20 -11.52
C LYS A 113 12.54 0.28 -11.25
N ASN A 114 12.70 1.51 -10.75
CA ASN A 114 14.01 2.13 -10.51
C ASN A 114 14.43 2.06 -9.04
N ILE A 115 13.73 1.26 -8.23
CA ILE A 115 14.13 0.99 -6.85
C ILE A 115 15.41 0.16 -6.94
N GLU A 116 16.54 0.79 -6.62
CA GLU A 116 17.79 0.08 -6.41
C GLU A 116 17.66 -0.71 -5.11
N PHE A 117 17.83 -2.03 -5.22
CA PHE A 117 17.86 -2.91 -4.06
C PHE A 117 19.26 -2.81 -3.46
N ASP A 118 19.40 -2.06 -2.37
CA ASP A 118 20.54 -2.25 -1.48
C ASP A 118 20.29 -3.56 -0.72
N PHE A 119 20.87 -4.65 -1.25
CA PHE A 119 21.03 -5.91 -0.53
C PHE A 119 22.30 -5.88 0.33
#